data_AF-A0A7V3PUI5-F1
#
_entry.id   AF-A0A7V3PUI5-F1
#
_cell.length_a   1.000
_cell.length_b   1.000
_cell.length_c   1.000
_cell.angle_alpha   90.00
_cell.angle_beta   90.00
_cell.angle_gamma   90.00
#
_symmetry.space_group_name_H-M   'P 1'
#
loop_
_entity.id
_entity.type
_entity.pdbx_description
1 polymer ?
#
loop_
_entity_poly.entity_id
_entity_poly.type
_entity_poly.pdbx_seq_one_letter_code
_entity_poly.pdbx_strand_id
1 'polypeptide(L)' 'MTKPKLPEIGKISAEVFNELIFPHLGAENRHILVGPQHGVDVGIVEIGTKAVA' A
#
# COMPACT_ATOMS: atom_id res chain seq x y z
N MET A 1 -4.60 -26.49 22.69
CA MET A 1 -3.93 -25.51 21.80
C MET A 1 -4.91 -24.37 21.55
N THR A 2 -4.64 -23.22 22.15
CA THR A 2 -5.50 -22.03 22.08
C THR A 2 -5.38 -21.40 20.70
N LYS A 3 -6.52 -21.20 20.02
CA LYS A 3 -6.59 -20.50 18.71
C LYS A 3 -6.02 -19.09 18.87
N PRO A 4 -5.22 -18.57 17.91
CA PRO A 4 -4.81 -17.18 17.94
C PRO A 4 -6.06 -16.30 17.84
N LYS A 5 -6.20 -15.43 18.84
CA LYS A 5 -7.20 -14.36 18.90
C LYS A 5 -6.91 -13.43 17.71
N LEU A 6 -7.95 -13.07 16.95
CA LEU A 6 -7.80 -12.10 15.85
C LEU A 6 -7.06 -10.85 16.38
N PRO A 7 -6.12 -10.27 15.62
CA PRO A 7 -5.20 -9.26 16.12
C PRO A 7 -5.93 -7.97 16.54
N GLU A 8 -5.40 -7.30 17.57
CA GLU A 8 -5.83 -5.96 17.94
C GLU A 8 -5.35 -4.94 16.90
N ILE A 9 -6.33 -4.36 16.18
CA ILE A 9 -6.27 -3.26 15.18
C ILE A 9 -5.38 -3.52 13.96
N GLY A 10 -6.05 -3.70 12.81
CA GLY A 10 -5.45 -3.85 11.48
C GLY A 10 -5.42 -5.31 11.00
N LYS A 11 -5.61 -5.53 9.69
CA LYS A 11 -5.65 -6.88 9.09
C LYS A 11 -4.32 -7.64 9.22
N ILE A 12 -3.20 -6.92 9.33
CA ILE A 12 -1.84 -7.44 9.49
C ILE A 12 -1.06 -6.52 10.44
N SER A 13 0.01 -7.02 11.05
CA SER A 13 0.91 -6.20 11.86
C SER A 13 1.77 -5.29 10.99
N ALA A 14 2.27 -4.19 11.58
CA ALA A 14 3.22 -3.30 10.94
C ALA A 14 4.52 -4.03 10.54
N GLU A 15 4.96 -4.99 11.37
CA GLU A 15 6.13 -5.83 11.10
C GLU A 15 5.94 -6.67 9.83
N VAL A 16 4.80 -7.35 9.69
CA VAL A 16 4.46 -8.12 8.47
C VAL A 16 4.42 -7.20 7.23
N PHE A 17 3.87 -6.00 7.35
CA PHE A 17 3.86 -5.03 6.25
C PHE A 17 5.28 -4.63 5.85
N ASN A 18 6.13 -4.25 6.81
CA ASN A 18 7.47 -3.75 6.55
C ASN A 18 8.43 -4.82 6.02
N GLU A 19 8.29 -6.06 6.45
CA GLU A 19 9.20 -7.14 6.04
C GLU A 19 8.78 -7.81 4.73
N LEU A 20 7.47 -7.99 4.51
CA LEU A 20 6.98 -8.80 3.40
C LEU A 20 6.37 -7.97 2.27
N ILE A 21 5.75 -6.84 2.56
CA ILE A 21 4.98 -6.04 1.58
C ILE A 21 5.79 -4.84 1.09
N PHE A 22 6.25 -3.99 2.01
CA PHE A 22 6.95 -2.73 1.70
C PHE A 22 8.17 -2.90 0.76
N PRO A 23 9.04 -3.91 0.92
CA PRO A 23 10.20 -4.09 0.04
C PRO A 23 9.83 -4.57 -1.38
N HIS A 24 8.62 -5.11 -1.55
CA HIS A 24 8.13 -5.69 -2.80
C HIS A 24 6.97 -4.86 -3.39
N LEU A 25 6.90 -3.58 -3.05
CA LEU A 25 5.98 -2.66 -3.72
C LEU A 25 6.34 -2.58 -5.21
N GLY A 26 5.32 -2.32 -6.05
CA GLY A 26 5.47 -2.35 -7.50
C GLY A 26 6.61 -1.45 -8.01
N ALA A 27 7.09 -1.73 -9.22
CA ALA A 27 8.16 -0.97 -9.84
C ALA A 27 7.81 0.52 -9.99
N GLU A 28 8.83 1.38 -9.90
CA GLU A 28 8.69 2.81 -10.18
C GLU A 28 8.11 3.02 -11.58
N ASN A 29 7.10 3.90 -11.67
CA ASN A 29 6.45 4.24 -12.92
C ASN A 29 6.22 5.75 -12.98
N ARG A 30 6.78 6.39 -14.01
CA ARG A 30 6.72 7.84 -14.23
C ARG A 30 5.31 8.38 -14.46
N HIS A 31 4.36 7.51 -14.84
CA HIS A 31 2.96 7.88 -14.99
C HIS A 31 2.18 7.84 -13.67
N ILE A 32 2.77 7.34 -12.58
CA ILE A 32 2.16 7.43 -11.24
C ILE A 32 2.56 8.78 -10.65
N LEU A 33 1.61 9.71 -10.60
CA LEU A 33 1.80 11.06 -10.07
C LEU A 33 1.76 11.09 -8.54
N VAL A 34 0.92 10.22 -7.95
CA VAL A 34 0.82 10.02 -6.50
C VAL A 34 0.82 8.53 -6.24
N GLY A 35 1.96 8.03 -5.75
CA GLY A 35 2.13 6.63 -5.35
C GLY A 35 1.68 6.37 -3.91
N PRO A 36 1.81 5.11 -3.43
CA PRO A 36 1.46 4.73 -2.06
C PRO A 36 2.20 5.58 -1.03
N GLN A 37 1.45 6.31 -0.20
CA GLN A 37 1.98 7.20 0.83
C GLN A 37 1.17 7.05 2.12
N HIS A 38 1.82 7.24 3.27
CA HIS A 38 1.12 7.21 4.56
C HIS A 38 0.04 8.30 4.63
N GLY A 39 -1.20 7.90 4.94
CA GLY A 39 -2.33 8.82 5.03
C GLY A 39 -2.92 9.26 3.69
N VAL A 40 -2.51 8.62 2.59
CA VAL A 40 -3.09 8.82 1.27
C VAL A 40 -3.89 7.57 0.88
N ASP A 41 -5.19 7.74 0.68
CA ASP A 41 -6.10 6.63 0.41
C ASP A 41 -6.32 6.39 -1.10
N VAL A 42 -5.72 7.22 -1.95
CA VAL A 42 -5.91 7.24 -3.40
C VAL A 42 -4.56 7.21 -4.13
N GLY A 43 -4.53 6.64 -5.33
CA GLY A 43 -3.38 6.74 -6.22
C GLY A 43 -3.74 7.61 -7.42
N ILE A 44 -2.85 8.50 -7.85
CA ILE A 44 -3.07 9.32 -9.04
C ILE A 44 -2.18 8.82 -10.18
N VAL A 45 -2.79 8.55 -11.32
CA VAL A 45 -2.11 8.10 -12.54
C VAL A 45 -2.41 9.01 -13.72
N GLU A 46 -1.41 9.25 -14.55
CA GLU A 46 -1.53 9.94 -15.83
C GLU A 46 -1.96 8.95 -16.92
N ILE A 47 -3.06 9.26 -17.62
CA ILE A 47 -3.56 8.50 -18.77
C ILE A 47 -3.80 9.46 -19.93
N GLY A 48 -2.94 9.40 -20.95
CA GLY A 48 -2.95 10.36 -22.04
C GLY A 48 -2.63 11.76 -21.51
N THR A 49 -3.54 12.71 -21.68
CA THR A 49 -3.40 14.11 -21.20
C THR A 49 -4.18 14.38 -19.91
N LYS A 50 -4.57 13.33 -19.17
CA LYS A 50 -5.43 13.43 -17.99
C LYS A 50 -4.77 12.80 -16.77
N ALA A 51 -5.04 13.39 -15.60
CA ALA A 51 -4.81 12.74 -14.31
C ALA A 51 -6.11 12.05 -13.84
N VAL A 52 -5.99 10.82 -13.34
CA VAL A 52 -7.08 9.98 -12.82
C VAL A 52 -6.73 9.57 -11.40
N ALA A 53 -7.70 9.63 -10.49
CA ALA A 53 -7.57 9.27 -9.07
C ALA A 53 -8.46 8.07 -8.72
#